data_AF-A0AAV9QL97-F1
#
_entry.id   AF-A0AAV9QL97-F1
#
_cell.length_a   1.000
_cell.length_b   1.000
_cell.length_c   1.000
_cell.angle_alpha   90.00
_cell.angle_beta   90.00
_cell.angle_gamma   90.00
#
_symmetry.space_group_name_H-M   'P 1'
#
loop_
_entity.id
_entity.type
_entity.pdbx_description
1 polymer ?
#
loop_
_entity_poly.entity_id
_entity_poly.type
_entity_poly.pdbx_seq_one_letter_code
_entity_poly.pdbx_strand_id
1 'polypeptide(L)'
;MQFDVGSGMGYRKIREPEGLTSFDELPIIDLSDIESADETKLRAVASKIYDACTKVGFFYIKNHGIPKESVAAIKKEAERYFKASYSLISKRSSPAPAELNGDGLKLTGLAYY
;
A
#
# COMPACT_ATOMS: atom_id res chain seq x y z
N MET A 1 -21.61 6.98 19.40
CA MET A 1 -21.30 8.37 18.99
C MET A 1 -20.78 8.27 17.57
N GLN A 2 -21.51 8.78 16.58
CA GLN A 2 -21.31 8.42 15.16
C GLN A 2 -20.30 9.39 14.53
N PHE A 3 -19.12 8.89 14.16
CA PHE A 3 -18.08 9.70 13.53
C PHE A 3 -18.26 9.74 12.01
N ASP A 4 -18.30 10.96 11.48
CA ASP A 4 -18.52 11.30 10.09
C ASP A 4 -17.17 11.47 9.38
N VAL A 5 -16.94 10.71 8.30
CA VAL A 5 -15.79 10.91 7.40
C VAL A 5 -16.35 11.04 5.98
N GLY A 6 -16.35 12.28 5.50
CA GLY A 6 -16.84 12.66 4.18
C GLY A 6 -15.91 12.22 3.05
N SER A 7 -16.02 10.94 2.65
CA SER A 7 -15.68 10.51 1.29
C SER A 7 -17.02 10.29 0.58
N GLY A 8 -17.33 11.08 -0.45
CA GLY A 8 -18.65 11.22 -1.11
C GLY A 8 -19.28 9.97 -1.76
N MET A 9 -19.11 8.79 -1.16
CA MET A 9 -19.67 7.48 -1.53
C MET A 9 -20.71 6.97 -0.52
N GLY A 10 -21.29 7.86 0.30
CA GLY A 10 -22.30 7.53 1.30
C GLY A 10 -21.74 6.94 2.60
N TYR A 11 -22.62 6.81 3.62
CA TYR A 11 -22.26 6.30 4.94
C TYR A 11 -21.97 4.80 4.88
N ARG A 12 -20.72 4.39 5.12
CA ARG A 12 -20.39 3.00 5.43
C ARG A 12 -20.44 2.84 6.95
N LYS A 13 -21.23 1.87 7.44
CA LYS A 13 -21.21 1.49 8.85
C LYS A 13 -19.87 0.81 9.14
N ILE A 14 -18.92 1.60 9.65
CA ILE A 14 -17.65 1.08 10.15
C ILE A 14 -17.97 0.37 11.47
N ARG A 15 -17.60 -0.91 11.60
CA ARG A 15 -17.61 -1.56 12.91
C ARG A 15 -16.53 -0.91 13.75
N GLU A 16 -16.87 -0.46 14.95
CA GLU A 16 -15.85 -0.02 15.89
C GLU A 16 -14.95 -1.23 16.19
N PRO A 17 -13.61 -1.09 16.08
CA PRO A 17 -12.71 -2.16 16.45
C PRO A 17 -12.87 -2.41 17.96
N GLU A 18 -13.22 -3.64 18.33
CA GLU A 18 -13.26 -4.04 19.75
C GLU A 18 -11.83 -4.14 20.28
N GLY A 19 -11.30 -2.99 20.72
CA GLY A 19 -10.00 -2.85 21.38
C GLY A 19 -8.85 -2.42 20.47
N LEU A 20 -7.88 -1.73 21.07
CA LEU A 20 -6.53 -1.57 20.53
C LEU A 20 -5.85 -2.92 20.65
N THR A 21 -5.94 -3.71 19.61
CA THR A 21 -5.23 -4.97 19.50
C THR A 21 -3.73 -4.67 19.40
N SER A 22 -3.03 -4.80 20.52
CA SER A 22 -1.57 -4.97 20.53
C SER A 22 -1.27 -6.28 19.83
N PHE A 23 -0.94 -6.25 18.55
CA PHE A 23 -0.56 -7.44 17.80
C PHE A 23 0.93 -7.70 17.99
N ASP A 24 1.25 -8.73 18.75
CA ASP A 24 2.63 -9.18 18.90
C ASP A 24 3.17 -9.77 17.57
N GLU A 25 2.29 -10.30 16.71
CA GLU A 25 2.64 -10.85 15.39
C GLU A 25 1.52 -10.65 14.36
N LEU A 26 1.88 -10.39 13.09
CA LEU A 26 0.93 -10.28 11.98
C LEU A 26 0.44 -11.68 11.54
N PRO A 27 -0.87 -11.91 11.34
CA PRO A 27 -1.39 -13.20 10.90
C PRO A 27 -0.79 -13.65 9.56
N ILE A 28 -0.46 -14.93 9.44
CA ILE A 28 -0.07 -15.57 8.17
C ILE A 28 -1.18 -16.56 7.77
N ILE A 29 -1.81 -16.31 6.63
CA ILE A 29 -2.90 -17.14 6.10
C ILE A 29 -2.37 -18.07 5.00
N ASP A 30 -2.66 -19.36 5.14
CA ASP A 30 -2.40 -20.37 4.11
C ASP A 30 -3.56 -20.43 3.12
N LEU A 31 -3.28 -20.20 1.83
CA LEU A 31 -4.29 -20.21 0.77
C LEU A 31 -4.36 -21.53 0.00
N SER A 32 -3.69 -22.60 0.47
CA SER A 32 -3.67 -23.89 -0.25
C SER A 32 -5.06 -24.43 -0.58
N ASP A 33 -6.06 -24.18 0.27
CA ASP A 33 -7.44 -24.64 0.09
C ASP A 33 -8.38 -23.58 -0.50
N ILE A 34 -7.87 -22.46 -1.04
CA ILE A 34 -8.71 -21.38 -1.58
C ILE A 34 -9.49 -21.79 -2.84
N GLU A 35 -9.05 -22.85 -3.52
CA GLU A 35 -9.73 -23.45 -4.67
C GLU A 35 -10.24 -24.88 -4.36
N SER A 36 -10.30 -25.25 -3.08
CA SER A 36 -10.76 -26.58 -2.66
C SER A 36 -12.23 -26.80 -3.02
N ALA A 37 -12.55 -27.97 -3.59
CA ALA A 37 -13.94 -28.41 -3.81
C ALA A 37 -14.66 -28.78 -2.50
N ASP A 38 -13.91 -29.05 -1.42
CA ASP A 38 -14.46 -29.23 -0.08
C ASP A 38 -14.82 -27.87 0.52
N GLU A 39 -16.12 -27.61 0.63
CA GLU A 39 -16.68 -26.36 1.16
C GLU A 39 -16.23 -26.07 2.59
N THR A 40 -15.98 -27.10 3.40
CA THR A 40 -15.52 -26.92 4.79
C THR A 40 -14.14 -26.27 4.83
N LYS A 41 -13.24 -26.73 3.97
CA LYS A 41 -11.87 -26.20 3.87
C LYS A 41 -11.87 -24.78 3.31
N LEU A 42 -12.66 -24.54 2.26
CA LEU A 42 -12.82 -23.21 1.69
C LEU A 42 -13.37 -22.21 2.72
N ARG A 43 -14.41 -22.60 3.48
CA ARG A 43 -14.98 -21.79 4.57
C ARG A 43 -13.97 -21.51 5.68
N ALA A 44 -13.10 -22.46 6.00
CA ALA A 44 -12.06 -22.26 7.00
C ALA A 44 -11.03 -21.20 6.56
N VAL A 45 -10.60 -21.22 5.29
CA VAL A 45 -9.72 -20.16 4.73
C VAL A 45 -10.44 -18.81 4.74
N ALA A 46 -11.69 -18.76 4.27
CA ALA A 46 -12.49 -17.54 4.25
C ALA A 46 -12.70 -16.93 5.65
N SER A 47 -12.92 -17.76 6.68
CA SER A 47 -13.07 -17.30 8.05
C SER A 47 -11.78 -16.67 8.58
N LYS A 48 -10.61 -17.20 8.24
CA LYS A 48 -9.32 -16.62 8.63
C LYS A 48 -9.10 -15.25 7.99
N ILE A 49 -9.45 -15.11 6.70
CA ILE A 49 -9.37 -13.84 5.98
C ILE A 49 -10.32 -12.82 6.61
N TYR A 50 -11.56 -13.23 6.91
CA TYR A 50 -12.54 -12.38 7.58
C TYR A 50 -12.03 -11.86 8.93
N ASP A 51 -11.50 -12.74 9.76
CA ASP A 51 -10.96 -12.39 11.07
C ASP A 51 -9.76 -11.44 10.95
N ALA A 52 -8.83 -11.72 10.04
CA ALA A 52 -7.68 -10.86 9.82
C ALA A 52 -8.09 -9.46 9.35
N CYS A 53 -9.04 -9.36 8.41
CA CYS A 53 -9.57 -8.08 7.93
C CYS A 53 -10.34 -7.30 9.00
N THR A 54 -11.09 -7.98 9.86
CA THR A 54 -11.99 -7.31 10.83
C THR A 54 -11.31 -6.97 12.15
N LYS A 55 -10.29 -7.74 12.55
CA LYS A 55 -9.57 -7.53 13.81
C LYS A 55 -8.28 -6.76 13.60
N VAL A 56 -7.49 -7.12 12.58
CA VAL A 56 -6.13 -6.59 12.35
C VAL A 56 -6.08 -5.54 11.26
N GLY A 57 -6.78 -5.78 10.15
CA GLY A 57 -6.72 -4.97 8.93
C GLY A 57 -5.51 -5.27 8.03
N PHE A 58 -4.60 -6.15 8.45
CA PHE A 58 -3.41 -6.54 7.67
C PHE A 58 -2.99 -7.99 7.98
N PHE A 59 -2.45 -8.70 6.98
CA PHE A 59 -1.95 -10.08 7.12
C PHE A 59 -1.00 -10.45 5.97
N TYR A 60 -0.17 -11.47 6.18
CA TYR A 60 0.60 -12.12 5.14
C TYR A 60 -0.13 -13.36 4.59
N ILE A 61 0.19 -13.74 3.36
CA ILE A 61 -0.33 -14.96 2.74
C ILE A 61 0.81 -15.87 2.29
N LYS A 62 0.58 -17.18 2.33
CA LYS A 62 1.46 -18.20 1.74
C LYS A 62 0.64 -19.16 0.87
N ASN A 63 1.32 -19.90 0.00
CA ASN A 63 0.71 -20.83 -0.95
C ASN A 63 -0.35 -20.16 -1.85
N HIS A 64 -0.09 -18.92 -2.26
CA HIS A 64 -0.97 -18.10 -3.09
C HIS A 64 -1.01 -18.48 -4.58
N GLY A 65 -0.37 -19.59 -4.97
CA GLY A 65 -0.33 -20.07 -6.37
C GLY A 65 0.58 -19.29 -7.33
N ILE A 66 0.94 -18.03 -7.04
CA ILE A 66 1.88 -17.25 -7.87
C ILE A 66 3.26 -17.94 -7.95
N PRO A 67 3.78 -18.23 -9.16
CA PRO A 67 5.10 -18.82 -9.36
C PRO A 67 6.23 -17.94 -8.79
N LYS A 68 7.27 -18.57 -8.25
CA LYS A 68 8.41 -17.86 -7.63
C LYS A 68 9.19 -17.05 -8.66
N GLU A 69 9.24 -17.51 -9.89
CA GLU A 69 9.90 -16.89 -11.02
C GLU A 69 9.25 -15.55 -11.36
N SER A 70 7.92 -15.47 -11.29
CA SER A 70 7.17 -14.23 -11.50
C SER A 70 7.50 -13.19 -10.43
N VAL A 71 7.54 -13.59 -9.16
CA VAL A 71 7.92 -12.72 -8.04
C VAL A 71 9.34 -12.21 -8.22
N ALA A 72 10.28 -13.09 -8.58
CA ALA A 72 11.67 -12.73 -8.83
C ALA A 72 11.82 -11.77 -10.03
N ALA A 73 11.08 -11.99 -11.12
CA ALA A 73 11.09 -11.12 -12.29
C ALA A 73 10.56 -9.72 -11.97
N ILE A 74 9.44 -9.61 -11.25
CA ILE A 74 8.88 -8.32 -10.82
C ILE A 74 9.87 -7.58 -9.91
N LYS A 75 10.49 -8.29 -8.95
CA LYS A 75 11.48 -7.69 -8.05
C LYS A 75 12.69 -7.15 -8.82
N LYS A 76 13.24 -7.94 -9.74
CA LYS A 76 14.36 -7.53 -10.61
C LYS A 76 14.01 -6.30 -11.44
N GLU A 77 12.79 -6.26 -11.95
CA GLU A 77 12.30 -5.14 -12.75
C GLU A 77 12.19 -3.85 -11.93
N ALA A 78 11.60 -3.94 -10.74
CA ALA A 78 11.51 -2.82 -9.80
C ALA A 78 12.91 -2.31 -9.43
N GLU A 79 13.84 -3.21 -9.10
CA GLU A 79 15.23 -2.87 -8.80
C GLU A 79 15.90 -2.14 -9.97
N ARG A 80 15.73 -2.64 -11.20
CA ARG A 80 16.28 -1.98 -12.40
C ARG A 80 15.71 -0.58 -12.58
N TYR A 81 14.39 -0.42 -12.44
CA TYR A 81 13.71 0.85 -12.59
C TYR A 81 14.19 1.87 -11.55
N PHE A 82 14.10 1.54 -10.26
CA PHE A 82 14.47 2.47 -9.19
C PHE A 82 15.98 2.76 -9.13
N LYS A 83 16.82 1.83 -9.57
CA LYS A 83 18.26 2.09 -9.78
C LYS A 83 18.51 3.13 -10.88
N ALA A 84 17.74 3.09 -11.97
CA ALA A 84 17.83 4.10 -13.03
C ALA A 84 17.25 5.46 -12.57
N SER A 85 16.24 5.46 -11.69
CA SER A 85 15.62 6.69 -11.18
C SER A 85 16.55 7.54 -10.29
N TYR A 86 17.49 6.95 -9.54
CA TYR A 86 18.41 7.73 -8.70
C TYR A 86 19.19 8.79 -9.49
N SER A 87 19.53 8.52 -10.75
CA SER A 87 20.23 9.47 -11.64
C SER A 87 19.34 10.60 -12.16
N LEU A 88 18.01 10.46 -12.14
CA LEU A 88 17.06 11.45 -12.67
C LEU A 88 16.36 12.24 -11.56
N ILE A 89 16.16 11.65 -10.37
CA ILE A 89 15.58 12.33 -9.21
C ILE A 89 16.59 13.35 -8.65
N SER A 90 17.90 13.07 -8.69
CA SER A 90 18.92 14.08 -8.35
C SER A 90 18.98 15.25 -9.33
N LYS A 91 18.42 15.09 -10.54
CA LYS A 91 18.33 16.13 -11.57
C LYS A 91 16.97 16.86 -11.55
N ARG A 92 16.03 16.39 -10.73
CA ARG A 92 14.72 17.00 -10.49
C ARG A 92 14.58 17.43 -9.03
N SER A 93 15.64 17.95 -8.43
CA SER A 93 15.49 18.81 -7.26
C SER A 93 14.44 19.84 -7.63
N SER A 94 13.30 19.86 -6.94
CA SER A 94 12.35 20.98 -7.04
C SER A 94 13.15 22.27 -6.94
N PRO A 95 12.85 23.30 -7.76
CA PRO A 95 13.42 24.61 -7.48
C PRO A 95 13.14 24.92 -6.01
N ALA A 96 14.18 25.37 -5.29
CA ALA A 96 14.03 25.81 -3.92
C ALA A 96 12.77 26.71 -3.84
N PRO A 97 11.92 26.57 -2.80
CA PRO A 97 10.71 27.36 -2.69
C PRO A 97 11.10 28.83 -2.89
N ALA A 98 10.48 29.48 -3.87
CA ALA A 98 10.77 30.86 -4.17
C ALA A 98 10.58 31.68 -2.90
N GLU A 99 11.67 32.21 -2.34
CA GLU A 99 11.57 33.20 -1.28
C GLU A 99 10.83 34.40 -1.87
N LEU A 100 9.60 34.61 -1.41
CA LEU A 100 8.82 35.80 -1.72
C LEU A 100 9.45 36.98 -0.99
N ASN A 101 10.54 37.52 -1.53
CA ASN A 101 10.99 38.85 -1.19
C ASN A 101 10.05 39.83 -1.90
N GLY A 102 9.41 40.70 -1.12
CA GLY A 102 8.23 41.49 -1.46
C GLY A 102 8.38 42.57 -2.52
N ASP A 103 9.33 42.46 -3.46
CA ASP A 103 9.55 43.46 -4.50
C ASP A 103 9.54 42.81 -5.89
N GLY A 104 8.70 43.38 -6.77
CA GLY A 104 8.25 42.85 -8.06
C GLY A 104 9.27 42.20 -9.00
N LEU A 105 8.74 41.28 -9.82
CA LEU A 105 9.35 40.61 -10.96
C LEU A 105 10.45 41.44 -11.67
N LYS A 106 11.69 40.94 -11.60
CA LYS A 106 12.65 41.07 -12.70
C LYS A 106 13.03 39.68 -13.18
N LEU A 107 12.42 39.27 -14.29
CA LEU A 107 12.91 38.15 -15.09
C LEU A 107 14.15 38.62 -15.85
N THR A 108 15.32 38.45 -15.25
CA THR A 108 16.61 38.55 -15.95
C THR A 108 17.31 37.21 -15.88
N GLY A 109 17.68 36.68 -17.04
CA GLY A 109 18.76 35.69 -17.13
C GLY A 109 18.36 34.36 -17.74
N LEU A 110 18.65 34.24 -19.03
CA LEU A 110 18.97 32.98 -19.71
C LEU A 110 20.15 32.27 -19.03
N ALA A 111 20.07 30.94 -18.83
CA ALA A 111 21.14 29.94 -19.02
C ALA A 111 20.64 28.58 -18.47
N TYR A 112 20.35 27.58 -19.31
CA TYR A 112 21.25 26.48 -19.71
C TYR A 112 21.89 25.72 -18.54
N TYR A 113 21.33 24.58 -18.14
CA TYR A 113 21.68 23.21 -18.60
C TYR A 113 20.56 22.23 -18.22
#